data_AF-A0AAV7NXW9-F1
#
_entry.id   AF-A0AAV7NXW9-F1
#
_cell.length_a   1.000
_cell.length_b   1.000
_cell.length_c   1.000
_cell.angle_alpha   90.00
_cell.angle_beta   90.00
_cell.angle_gamma   90.00
#
_symmetry.space_group_name_H-M   'P 1'
#
loop_
_entity.id
_entity.type
_entity.pdbx_description
1 polymer ?
#
loop_
_entity_poly.entity_id
_entity_poly.type
_entity_poly.pdbx_seq_one_letter_code
_entity_poly.pdbx_strand_id
1 'polypeptide(L)'
;MGSQGYCLVYDGYSRVYSGSQWYCLVYDGYSWVYIGSQWYCLVYDGYSWVYSGSQGYCLVYDGYSWVYSGSQWYCLVYDGYSWVNSGSQWYCLVYDGYS
;
A
#
# COMPACT_ATOMS: atom_id res chain seq x y z
N MET A 1 -12.31 -17.23 16.11
CA MET A 1 -11.20 -16.38 16.61
C MET A 1 -11.12 -15.22 15.63
N GLY A 2 -11.68 -14.07 16.01
CA GLY A 2 -11.99 -12.99 15.08
C GLY A 2 -10.72 -12.33 14.55
N SER A 3 -10.61 -12.21 13.24
CA SER A 3 -9.67 -11.31 12.58
C SER A 3 -10.09 -9.88 12.92
N GLN A 4 -9.61 -9.36 14.05
CA GLN A 4 -9.77 -7.95 14.39
C GLN A 4 -8.98 -7.15 13.36
N GLY A 5 -9.67 -6.47 12.46
CA GLY A 5 -9.04 -5.43 11.65
C GLY A 5 -8.56 -4.34 12.60
N TYR A 6 -7.26 -4.08 12.60
CA TYR A 6 -6.66 -2.98 13.33
C TYR A 6 -6.15 -1.93 12.35
N CYS A 7 -6.34 -0.66 12.72
CA CYS A 7 -5.78 0.48 12.00
C CYS A 7 -4.53 0.95 12.76
N LEU A 8 -3.40 0.96 12.08
CA LEU A 8 -2.15 1.49 12.64
C LEU A 8 -1.83 2.80 11.94
N VAL A 9 -1.55 3.83 12.74
CA VAL A 9 -1.15 5.15 12.26
C VAL A 9 0.27 5.40 12.74
N TYR A 10 1.14 5.79 11.82
CA TYR A 10 2.51 6.14 12.13
C TYR A 10 2.86 7.48 11.49
N ASP A 11 3.74 8.20 12.17
CA ASP A 11 4.27 9.50 11.74
C ASP A 11 5.81 9.42 11.70
N GLY A 12 6.41 10.02 10.68
CA GLY A 12 7.86 10.09 10.49
C GLY A 12 8.45 8.85 9.79
N TYR A 13 9.61 8.37 10.29
CA TYR A 13 10.26 7.20 9.72
C TYR A 13 9.74 5.91 10.34
N SER A 14 9.23 5.01 9.50
CA SER A 14 8.61 3.78 9.97
C SER A 14 8.92 2.60 9.07
N ARG A 15 9.01 1.41 9.70
CA ARG A 15 9.17 0.14 9.00
C ARG A 15 8.20 -0.87 9.57
N VAL A 16 7.33 -1.40 8.72
CA VAL A 16 6.32 -2.37 9.14
C VAL A 16 6.41 -3.66 8.35
N TYR A 17 6.32 -4.74 9.11
CA TYR A 17 6.20 -6.10 8.64
C TYR A 17 4.92 -6.67 9.21
N SER A 18 3.98 -7.06 8.35
CA SER A 18 2.75 -7.70 8.80
C SER A 18 2.38 -8.89 7.91
N GLY A 19 2.06 -10.00 8.57
CA GLY A 19 1.57 -11.25 7.97
C GLY A 19 0.12 -11.56 8.31
N SER A 20 -0.63 -10.61 8.87
CA SER A 20 -2.02 -10.83 9.30
C SER A 20 -3.01 -10.81 8.13
N GLN A 21 -4.25 -11.28 8.32
CA GLN A 21 -5.18 -11.43 7.19
C GLN A 21 -5.78 -10.11 6.67
N TRP A 22 -5.99 -9.12 7.54
CA TRP A 22 -6.62 -7.82 7.23
C TRP A 22 -6.14 -6.70 8.16
N TYR A 23 -5.72 -5.57 7.61
CA TYR A 23 -5.47 -4.33 8.37
C TYR A 23 -5.53 -3.09 7.46
N CYS A 24 -5.66 -1.93 8.10
CA CYS A 24 -5.46 -0.64 7.48
C CYS A 24 -4.22 0.02 8.07
N LEU A 25 -3.38 0.61 7.24
CA LEU A 25 -2.21 1.36 7.67
C LEU A 25 -2.29 2.77 7.09
N VAL A 26 -2.06 3.75 7.94
CA VAL A 26 -1.98 5.16 7.55
C VAL A 26 -0.61 5.68 7.96
N TYR A 27 0.07 6.34 7.03
CA TYR A 27 1.40 6.84 7.23
C TYR A 27 1.56 8.24 6.70
N ASP A 28 2.28 9.04 7.47
CA ASP A 28 2.77 10.34 7.04
C ASP A 28 4.31 10.32 7.15
N GLY A 29 5.01 10.60 6.05
CA GLY A 29 6.46 10.68 5.99
C GLY A 29 7.15 9.55 5.20
N TYR A 30 8.25 9.02 5.75
CA TYR A 30 9.10 8.04 5.07
C TYR A 30 8.83 6.63 5.58
N SER A 31 8.40 5.73 4.70
CA SER A 31 7.91 4.42 5.13
C SER A 31 8.37 3.29 4.23
N TRP A 32 8.74 2.17 4.87
CA TRP A 32 9.09 0.91 4.21
C TRP A 32 8.17 -0.18 4.73
N VAL A 33 7.32 -0.70 3.85
CA VAL A 33 6.27 -1.64 4.25
C VAL A 33 6.32 -2.92 3.43
N TYR A 34 6.40 -4.03 4.15
CA TYR A 34 6.41 -5.37 3.60
C TYR A 34 5.17 -6.13 4.08
N ILE A 35 4.37 -6.59 3.11
CA ILE A 35 3.09 -7.21 3.38
C ILE A 35 3.00 -8.59 2.72
N GLY A 36 2.78 -9.61 3.56
CA GLY A 36 2.48 -10.98 3.14
C GLY A 36 1.01 -11.37 3.31
N SER A 37 0.13 -10.41 3.56
CA SER A 37 -1.28 -10.60 3.94
C SER A 37 -2.17 -11.02 2.79
N GLN A 38 -3.41 -11.45 3.05
CA GLN A 38 -4.35 -11.71 1.95
C GLN A 38 -4.95 -10.40 1.42
N TRP A 39 -5.32 -9.48 2.32
CA TRP A 39 -5.92 -8.21 1.97
C TRP A 39 -5.53 -7.07 2.90
N TYR A 40 -5.36 -5.86 2.37
CA TYR A 40 -5.10 -4.65 3.16
C TYR A 40 -5.50 -3.38 2.42
N CYS A 41 -5.69 -2.31 3.20
CA CYS A 41 -5.77 -0.95 2.70
C CYS A 41 -4.60 -0.13 3.27
N LEU A 42 -3.96 0.65 2.43
CA LEU A 42 -2.82 1.47 2.83
C LEU A 42 -3.01 2.89 2.30
N VAL A 43 -2.85 3.86 3.19
CA VAL A 43 -2.92 5.28 2.88
C VAL A 43 -1.58 5.90 3.27
N TYR A 44 -0.94 6.56 2.32
CA TYR A 44 0.34 7.24 2.53
C TYR A 44 0.28 8.68 2.11
N ASP A 45 0.97 9.52 2.88
CA ASP A 45 1.39 10.84 2.49
C ASP A 45 2.93 10.90 2.59
N GLY A 46 3.61 11.30 1.51
CA GLY A 46 5.07 11.43 1.44
C GLY A 46 5.79 10.37 0.62
N TYR A 47 6.84 9.76 1.17
CA TYR A 47 7.73 8.82 0.45
C TYR A 47 7.54 7.40 0.96
N SER A 48 7.03 6.52 0.10
CA SER A 48 6.72 5.13 0.49
C SER A 48 7.30 4.08 -0.45
N TRP A 49 7.83 3.01 0.15
CA TRP A 49 8.22 1.78 -0.54
C TRP A 49 7.36 0.63 -0.03
N VAL A 50 6.51 0.09 -0.91
CA VAL A 50 5.58 -0.99 -0.60
C VAL A 50 5.92 -2.23 -1.40
N TYR A 51 6.18 -3.32 -0.69
CA TYR A 51 6.28 -4.65 -1.29
C TYR A 51 5.13 -5.53 -0.82
N SER A 52 4.41 -6.11 -1.77
CA SER A 52 3.21 -6.90 -1.52
C SER A 52 3.22 -8.22 -2.27
N GLY A 53 3.13 -9.32 -1.52
CA GLY A 53 2.88 -10.67 -2.05
C GLY A 53 1.41 -11.11 -1.94
N SER A 54 0.51 -10.17 -1.62
CA SER A 54 -0.87 -10.45 -1.21
C SER A 54 -1.82 -10.82 -2.36
N GLN A 55 -3.05 -11.26 -2.10
CA GLN A 55 -4.02 -11.58 -3.16
C GLN A 55 -4.79 -10.36 -3.67
N GLY A 56 -5.05 -9.38 -2.80
CA GLY A 56 -5.83 -8.19 -3.12
C GLY A 56 -5.47 -7.00 -2.23
N TYR A 57 -5.34 -5.78 -2.76
CA TYR A 57 -5.17 -4.59 -1.91
C TYR A 57 -5.70 -3.31 -2.54
N CYS A 58 -5.96 -2.33 -1.67
CA CYS A 58 -6.18 -0.94 -2.07
C CYS A 58 -5.06 -0.07 -1.50
N LEU A 59 -4.48 0.75 -2.36
CA LEU A 59 -3.34 1.58 -2.03
C LEU A 59 -3.64 3.01 -2.48
N VAL A 60 -3.64 3.95 -1.54
CA VAL A 60 -3.86 5.37 -1.76
C VAL A 60 -2.59 6.10 -1.34
N TYR A 61 -2.03 6.93 -2.22
CA TYR A 61 -0.82 7.68 -1.93
C TYR A 61 -0.94 9.11 -2.39
N ASP A 62 -0.33 10.00 -1.61
CA ASP A 62 0.00 11.35 -2.01
C ASP A 62 1.54 11.49 -1.92
N GLY A 63 2.19 11.92 -3.00
CA GLY A 63 3.65 12.10 -3.08
C GLY A 63 4.40 11.08 -3.95
N TYR A 64 5.49 10.51 -3.41
CA TYR A 64 6.42 9.65 -4.16
C TYR A 64 6.33 8.20 -3.67
N SER A 65 5.91 7.29 -4.54
CA SER A 65 5.70 5.88 -4.17
C SER A 65 6.36 4.88 -5.11
N TRP A 66 6.94 3.83 -4.52
CA TRP A 66 7.40 2.64 -5.24
C TRP A 66 6.62 1.43 -4.74
N VAL A 67 5.95 0.76 -5.66
CA VAL A 67 5.03 -0.34 -5.37
C VAL A 67 5.46 -1.55 -6.17
N TYR A 68 5.83 -2.61 -5.48
CA TYR A 68 6.04 -3.91 -6.09
C TYR A 68 4.95 -4.88 -5.61
N SER A 69 4.23 -5.45 -6.56
CA SER A 69 3.16 -6.40 -6.27
C SER A 69 3.24 -7.67 -7.12
N GLY A 70 3.25 -8.81 -6.44
CA GLY A 70 3.01 -10.13 -7.05
C GLY A 70 1.53 -10.55 -7.00
N SER A 71 0.62 -9.62 -6.69
CA SER A 71 -0.77 -9.91 -6.33
C SER A 71 -1.63 -10.30 -7.52
N GLN A 72 -2.83 -10.85 -7.31
CA GLN A 72 -3.75 -11.12 -8.42
C GLN A 72 -4.62 -9.89 -8.75
N TRP A 73 -4.99 -9.12 -7.74
CA TRP A 73 -5.87 -7.95 -7.85
C TRP A 73 -5.31 -6.77 -7.06
N TYR A 74 -5.40 -5.55 -7.59
CA TYR A 74 -5.19 -4.35 -6.78
C TYR A 74 -5.89 -3.11 -7.33
N CYS A 75 -6.17 -2.18 -6.43
CA CYS A 75 -6.54 -0.81 -6.76
C CYS A 75 -5.47 0.13 -6.24
N LEU A 76 -5.00 1.01 -7.11
CA LEU A 76 -4.04 2.04 -6.79
C LEU A 76 -4.63 3.41 -7.12
N VAL A 77 -4.62 4.31 -6.14
CA VAL A 77 -4.95 5.72 -6.32
C VAL A 77 -3.71 6.49 -5.90
N TYR A 78 -3.19 7.32 -6.78
CA TYR A 78 -2.02 8.11 -6.46
C TYR A 78 -2.14 9.53 -6.98
N ASP A 79 -1.75 10.46 -6.12
CA ASP A 79 -1.44 11.84 -6.43
C ASP A 79 0.09 12.03 -6.35
N GLY A 80 0.70 12.56 -7.41
CA GLY A 80 2.16 12.72 -7.52
C GLY A 80 2.90 11.72 -8.42
N TYR A 81 4.03 11.16 -7.95
CA TYR A 81 4.89 10.27 -8.76
C TYR A 81 4.88 8.85 -8.20
N SER A 82 4.40 7.90 -9.01
CA SER A 82 4.42 6.48 -8.63
C SER A 82 5.18 5.62 -9.64
N TRP A 83 5.85 4.60 -9.11
CA TRP A 83 6.42 3.49 -9.89
C TRP A 83 5.76 2.21 -9.42
N VAL A 84 5.01 1.58 -10.31
CA VAL A 84 4.28 0.35 -10.00
C VAL A 84 4.83 -0.76 -10.88
N ASN A 85 5.40 -1.78 -10.23
CA ASN A 85 5.77 -3.02 -10.90
C ASN A 85 4.86 -4.11 -10.37
N SER A 86 4.00 -4.61 -11.25
CA SER A 86 2.99 -5.60 -10.90
C SER A 86 3.01 -6.78 -11.87
N GLY A 87 2.95 -7.98 -11.30
CA GLY A 87 2.69 -9.23 -12.02
C GLY A 87 1.19 -9.61 -12.07
N SER A 88 0.29 -8.68 -11.73
CA SER A 88 -1.13 -8.97 -11.51
C SER A 88 -1.92 -9.17 -12.78
N GLN A 89 -2.97 -9.98 -12.68
CA GLN A 89 -3.90 -10.24 -13.79
C GLN A 89 -4.95 -9.13 -13.92
N TRP A 90 -5.26 -8.41 -12.84
CA TRP A 90 -6.29 -7.40 -12.82
C TRP A 90 -5.89 -6.22 -11.93
N TYR A 91 -6.06 -5.00 -12.45
CA TYR A 91 -5.72 -3.79 -11.72
C TYR A 91 -6.62 -2.61 -12.06
N CYS A 92 -6.78 -1.71 -11.10
CA CYS A 92 -7.33 -0.38 -11.30
C CYS A 92 -6.28 0.64 -10.88
N LEU A 93 -5.89 1.53 -11.80
CA LEU A 93 -4.97 2.62 -11.55
C LEU A 93 -5.72 3.93 -11.76
N VAL A 94 -5.80 4.75 -10.71
CA VAL A 94 -6.33 6.11 -10.77
C VAL A 94 -5.18 7.05 -10.51
N TYR A 95 -4.92 7.92 -11.49
CA TYR A 95 -3.90 8.94 -11.42
C TYR A 95 -4.56 10.31 -11.37
N ASP A 96 -4.28 11.06 -10.31
CA ASP A 96 -4.59 12.49 -10.24
C ASP A 96 -3.25 13.21 -10.16
N GLY A 97 -2.72 13.66 -11.29
CA GLY A 97 -1.42 14.32 -11.34
C GLY A 97 -1.60 15.82 -11.49
N TYR A 98 -1.01 16.61 -10.59
CA TYR A 98 -0.91 18.07 -10.79
C TYR A 98 -0.16 18.36 -12.11
N SER A 99 -0.82 19.16 -12.95
CA SER A 99 -0.28 19.76 -14.18
C SER A 99 0.78 20.82 -13.90
#